data_AF-A0ABC8CIB0-F1
#
_entry.id   AF-A0ABC8CIB0-F1
#
_cell.length_a   1.000
_cell.length_b   1.000
_cell.length_c   1.000
_cell.angle_alpha   90.00
_cell.angle_beta   90.00
_cell.angle_gamma   90.00
#
_symmetry.space_group_name_H-M   'P 1'
#
loop_
_entity.id
_entity.type
_entity.pdbx_description
1 polymer ?
#
loop_
_entity_poly.entity_id
_entity_poly.type
_entity_poly.pdbx_seq_one_letter_code
_entity_poly.pdbx_strand_id
1 'polypeptide(L)' 'MPTPSVGTSAVNALAESFNATLTREVLRDRRVFDNPIACRQEVFRWCMRCNTRRRHSWCNLVAPDVLEAETSATLTKAA' A
#
# COMPACT_ATOMS: atom_id res chain seq x y z
N MET A 1 -9.18 -1.83 18.21
CA MET A 1 -8.52 -3.04 17.68
C MET A 1 -7.05 -2.99 18.10
N PRO A 2 -6.49 -4.01 18.76
CA PRO A 2 -5.06 -4.05 19.04
C PRO A 2 -4.28 -4.15 17.73
N THR A 3 -3.22 -3.35 17.59
CA THR A 3 -2.29 -3.46 16.46
C THR A 3 -1.49 -4.75 16.58
N PRO A 4 -1.34 -5.54 15.49
CA PRO A 4 -0.57 -6.76 15.55
C PRO A 4 0.88 -6.47 15.96
N SER A 5 1.45 -7.32 16.81
CA SER A 5 2.85 -7.19 17.24
C SER A 5 3.79 -7.44 16.05
N VAL A 6 4.78 -6.55 15.92
CA VAL A 6 5.86 -6.70 14.92
C VAL A 6 6.61 -7.99 15.19
N GLY A 7 6.94 -8.75 14.14
CA GLY A 7 7.66 -10.02 14.24
C GLY A 7 6.79 -11.26 14.42
N THR A 8 5.46 -11.12 14.42
CA THR A 8 4.55 -12.27 14.30
C THR A 8 4.57 -12.83 12.88
N SER A 9 4.32 -14.14 12.74
CA SER A 9 4.24 -14.81 11.43
C SER A 9 3.22 -14.15 10.49
N ALA A 10 2.11 -13.64 11.04
CA ALA A 10 1.09 -12.93 10.27
C ALA A 10 1.61 -11.59 9.71
N VAL A 11 2.31 -10.77 10.51
CA VAL A 11 2.90 -9.52 10.03
C VAL A 11 4.01 -9.78 9.01
N ASN A 12 4.79 -10.84 9.20
CA ASN A 12 5.82 -11.24 8.24
C ASN A 12 5.21 -11.66 6.90
N ALA A 13 4.18 -12.51 6.91
CA ALA A 13 3.48 -12.93 5.70
C ALA A 13 2.82 -11.75 4.97
N LEU A 14 2.29 -10.77 5.71
CA LEU A 14 1.77 -9.52 5.14
C LEU A 14 2.89 -8.73 4.44
N ALA A 15 4.03 -8.54 5.10
CA ALA A 15 5.17 -7.83 4.53
C ALA A 15 5.73 -8.53 3.28
N GLU A 16 5.84 -9.86 3.30
CA GLU A 16 6.30 -10.67 2.17
C GLU A 16 5.36 -10.56 0.97
N SER A 17 4.05 -10.71 1.18
CA SER A 17 3.06 -10.61 0.10
C SER A 17 3.00 -9.20 -0.50
N PHE A 18 3.15 -8.17 0.32
CA PHE A 18 3.29 -6.78 -0.14
C PHE A 18 4.54 -6.60 -1.01
N ASN A 19 5.70 -7.03 -0.52
CA ASN A 19 6.97 -6.91 -1.23
C ASN A 19 6.97 -7.72 -2.55
N ALA A 20 6.37 -8.90 -2.56
CA ALA A 20 6.20 -9.71 -3.78
C ALA A 20 5.36 -8.98 -4.83
N THR A 21 4.25 -8.36 -4.42
CA THR A 21 3.37 -7.59 -5.32
C THR A 21 4.06 -6.35 -5.86
N LEU A 22 4.74 -5.58 -4.99
CA LEU A 22 5.54 -4.42 -5.38
C LEU A 22 6.59 -4.82 -6.43
N THR A 23 7.36 -5.87 -6.14
CA THR A 23 8.43 -6.36 -7.03
C THR A 23 7.84 -6.74 -8.39
N ARG A 24 6.75 -7.52 -8.42
CA ARG A 24 6.09 -7.95 -9.66
C ARG A 24 5.58 -6.79 -10.50
N GLU A 25 4.87 -5.83 -9.89
CA GLU A 25 4.22 -4.74 -10.63
C GLU A 25 5.16 -3.60 -11.04
N VAL A 26 6.23 -3.38 -10.27
CA VAL A 26 7.21 -2.32 -10.56
C VAL A 26 8.30 -2.83 -11.50
N LEU A 27 8.87 -4.02 -11.26
CA LEU A 27 9.92 -4.54 -12.14
C LEU A 27 9.39 -4.99 -13.51
N ARG A 28 8.16 -5.55 -13.59
CA ARG A 28 7.54 -5.97 -14.86
C ARG A 28 8.51 -6.80 -15.72
N ASP A 29 8.96 -7.92 -15.17
CA ASP A 29 9.92 -8.86 -15.77
C ASP A 29 11.38 -8.39 -15.84
N ARG A 30 11.70 -7.15 -15.41
CA ARG A 30 13.08 -6.72 -15.20
C ARG A 30 13.68 -7.40 -13.97
N ARG A 31 14.98 -7.72 -14.02
CA ARG A 31 15.70 -8.26 -12.86
C ARG A 31 16.25 -7.17 -11.94
N VAL A 32 16.57 -6.00 -12.49
CA VAL A 32 17.14 -4.83 -11.81
C VAL A 32 16.68 -3.54 -12.49
N PHE A 33 16.84 -2.41 -11.81
CA PHE A 33 16.69 -1.09 -12.42
C PHE A 33 18.02 -0.58 -12.96
N ASP A 34 17.98 0.18 -14.05
CA ASP A 34 19.18 0.75 -14.68
C ASP A 34 19.90 1.76 -13.77
N ASN A 35 19.15 2.45 -12.90
CA ASN A 35 19.71 3.36 -11.92
C ASN A 35 18.80 3.51 -10.68
N PRO A 36 19.37 3.93 -9.53
CA PRO A 36 18.62 4.10 -8.28
C PRO A 36 17.52 5.18 -8.33
N ILE A 37 17.66 6.21 -9.18
CA ILE A 37 16.66 7.28 -9.30
C ILE A 37 15.39 6.75 -9.96
N ALA A 38 15.53 6.00 -11.06
CA ALA A 38 14.42 5.34 -11.75
C ALA A 38 13.70 4.37 -10.81
N CYS A 39 14.44 3.55 -10.06
CA CYS A 39 13.88 2.68 -9.02
C CYS A 39 12.99 3.46 -8.05
N ARG A 40 13.52 4.53 -7.44
CA ARG A 40 12.75 5.35 -6.47
C ARG A 40 11.52 5.98 -7.10
N GLN A 41 11.62 6.50 -8.32
CA GLN A 41 10.48 7.12 -9.01
C GLN A 41 9.37 6.11 -9.34
N GLU A 42 9.74 4.92 -9.81
CA GLU A 42 8.77 3.88 -10.13
C GLU A 42 8.10 3.31 -8.87
N VAL A 43 8.87 3.05 -7.81
CA VAL A 43 8.34 2.63 -6.50
C VAL A 43 7.41 3.70 -5.94
N PHE A 44 7.82 4.98 -5.94
CA PHE A 44 6.98 6.08 -5.43
C PHE A 44 5.68 6.21 -6.24
N ARG A 45 5.76 6.14 -7.58
CA ARG A 45 4.58 6.16 -8.45
C ARG A 45 3.64 4.98 -8.13
N TRP A 46 4.20 3.80 -7.86
CA TRP A 46 3.41 2.64 -7.47
C TRP A 46 2.72 2.84 -6.12
N CYS A 47 3.43 3.33 -5.10
CA CYS A 47 2.85 3.63 -3.78
C CYS A 47 1.72 4.65 -3.90
N MET A 48 1.94 5.75 -4.64
CA MET A 48 0.92 6.75 -4.89
C MET A 48 -0.32 6.15 -5.55
N ARG A 49 -0.15 5.29 -6.56
CA ARG A 49 -1.27 4.60 -7.20
C ARG A 49 -2.00 3.68 -6.22
N CYS A 50 -1.28 2.92 -5.40
CA CYS A 50 -1.88 2.02 -4.40
C CYS A 50 -2.69 2.76 -3.34
N ASN A 51 -2.27 3.97 -2.95
CA ASN A 51 -2.92 4.76 -1.89
C ASN A 51 -4.04 5.68 -2.39
N THR A 52 -3.92 6.22 -3.61
CA THR A 52 -4.84 7.28 -4.10
C THR A 52 -5.79 6.82 -5.20
N ARG A 53 -5.54 5.66 -5.82
CA ARG A 53 -6.33 5.22 -6.99
C ARG A 53 -6.78 3.76 -6.94
N ARG A 54 -5.94 2.86 -6.43
CA ARG A 54 -6.26 1.42 -6.42
C ARG A 54 -7.37 1.16 -5.42
N ARG A 55 -8.41 0.48 -5.87
CA ARG A 55 -9.51 0.01 -5.02
C ARG A 55 -9.10 -1.26 -4.31
N HIS A 56 -9.39 -1.35 -3.01
CA HIS A 56 -9.11 -2.54 -2.21
C HIS A 56 -10.40 -3.09 -1.64
N SER A 57 -10.51 -4.42 -1.60
CA SER A 57 -11.68 -5.11 -1.01
C SER A 57 -11.85 -4.74 0.46
N TRP A 58 -10.75 -4.58 1.19
CA TRP A 58 -10.76 -4.13 2.59
C TRP A 58 -11.25 -2.68 2.76
N CYS A 59 -11.07 -1.85 1.74
CA CYS A 59 -11.46 -0.45 1.74
C CYS A 59 -12.83 -0.24 1.08
N ASN A 60 -13.78 -1.18 1.22
CA ASN A 60 -15.11 -1.07 0.57
C ASN A 60 -15.06 -0.78 -0.94
N LEU A 61 -14.04 -1.30 -1.63
CA LEU A 61 -13.78 -1.04 -3.06
C LEU A 61 -13.56 0.45 -3.40
N VAL A 62 -13.13 1.28 -2.45
CA VAL A 62 -12.56 2.61 -2.70
C VAL A 62 -11.04 2.61 -2.48
N ALA A 63 -10.38 3.72 -2.83
CA ALA A 63 -8.96 3.90 -2.54
C ALA A 63 -8.73 4.17 -1.04
N PRO A 64 -7.58 3.81 -0.46
CA PRO A 64 -7.30 4.00 0.96
C PRO A 64 -7.44 5.47 1.40
N ASP A 65 -6.92 6.41 0.61
CA ASP A 65 -7.03 7.85 0.86
C ASP A 65 -8.50 8.33 0.96
N VAL A 66 -9.39 7.78 0.14
CA VAL A 66 -10.83 8.10 0.19
C VAL A 66 -11.46 7.57 1.47
N LEU A 67 -11.16 6.32 1.83
CA LEU A 67 -11.66 5.71 3.06
C LEU A 67 -11.19 6.50 4.29
N GLU A 68 -9.92 6.88 4.33
CA GLU A 68 -9.36 7.67 5.44
C GLU A 68 -10.05 9.04 5.54
N ALA A 69 -10.24 9.75 4.42
CA ALA A 69 -10.96 11.02 4.40
C ALA A 69 -12.41 10.90 4.91
N GLU A 70 -13.15 9.87 4.47
CA GLU A 70 -14.52 9.60 4.93
C GLU A 70 -14.58 9.23 6.42
N THR A 71 -13.61 8.42 6.88
CA THR A 71 -13.53 8.00 8.29
C THR A 71 -13.18 9.19 9.18
N SER A 72 -12.21 10.02 8.80
CA SER A 72 -11.85 11.24 9.52
C SER A 72 -13.04 12.20 9.61
N ALA A 73 -13.76 12.43 8.51
CA ALA A 73 -14.96 13.28 8.50
C ALA A 73 -16.05 12.74 9.45
N THR A 74 -16.21 11.41 9.52
CA THR A 74 -17.16 10.76 10.43
C THR A 74 -16.76 10.96 11.90
N LEU A 75 -15.48 10.82 12.22
CA LEU A 75 -14.97 11.06 13.58
C LEU A 75 -15.15 12.52 14.02
N THR A 76 -14.90 13.48 13.13
CA THR A 76 -15.13 14.91 13.41
C THR A 76 -16.61 15.22 13.67
N LYS A 77 -17.53 14.55 12.97
CA LYS A 77 -18.98 14.75 13.15
C LYS A 77 -19.51 14.15 14.46
N ALA A 78 -18.81 13.17 15.02
CA ALA A 78 -19.21 12.47 16.24
C ALA A 78 -18.68 13.12 17.54
N ALA A 79 -17.84 14.16 17.43
CA ALA A 79 -17.30 14.95 18.53
C ALA A 79 -18.14 16.23 18.75
#